data_AF-A0A1S1GUN3-F1
#
_entry.id   AF-A0A1S1GUN3-F1
#
_cell.length_a   1.000
_cell.length_b   1.000
_cell.length_c   1.000
_cell.angle_alpha   90.00
_cell.angle_beta   90.00
_cell.angle_gamma   90.00
#
_symmetry.space_group_name_H-M   'P 1'
#
loop_
_entity.id
_entity.type
_entity.pdbx_description
1 polymer ?
#
loop_
_entity_poly.entity_id
_entity_poly.type
_entity_poly.pdbx_seq_one_letter_code
_entity_poly.pdbx_strand_id
1 'polypeptide(L)'
;MKRKKTKHNIKVKYDKEIFQAILPNTLRTGSLSLSNYLIINFPIILSSYYLSLKVSGQFGFINQIVTLIIMLSNSYYNTYLSKFNYLRVKNRFNELINLFRKAIVTSCFFTIVAFILFLVLGNLVLDILGADYHLFSLVPMIIIMLYRFLYNNQMLFTNFLSTKNLIPHHKSFLLSAIVTVIVQVILLQFLNSKLIWLILPLLLIQLAFNNWYWIVYVIKDIKNDRKEFQAN
;
A
#
# COMPACT_ATOMS: atom_id res chain seq x y z
N MET A 1 13.60 -19.13 -50.96
CA MET A 1 12.46 -18.44 -50.29
C MET A 1 12.98 -17.24 -49.49
N LYS A 2 12.82 -16.01 -50.02
CA LYS A 2 13.29 -14.76 -49.38
C LYS A 2 12.23 -14.26 -48.39
N ARG A 3 12.56 -14.20 -47.09
CA ARG A 3 11.78 -13.48 -46.07
C ARG A 3 11.71 -11.99 -46.44
N LYS A 4 10.56 -11.53 -46.94
CA LYS A 4 10.30 -10.11 -47.21
C LYS A 4 10.21 -9.35 -45.88
N LYS A 5 11.09 -8.36 -45.76
CA LYS A 5 11.24 -7.40 -44.66
C LYS A 5 9.92 -6.66 -44.38
N THR A 6 9.25 -6.96 -43.27
CA THR A 6 8.28 -6.03 -42.64
C THR A 6 9.02 -5.05 -41.74
N LYS A 7 9.86 -4.18 -42.33
CA LYS A 7 10.28 -2.94 -41.68
C LYS A 7 9.20 -1.89 -41.93
N HIS A 8 8.06 -2.01 -41.23
CA HIS A 8 7.18 -0.86 -41.09
C HIS A 8 7.85 0.08 -40.09
N ASN A 9 8.32 1.23 -40.57
CA ASN A 9 8.73 2.34 -39.71
C ASN A 9 7.50 2.78 -38.91
N ILE A 10 7.36 2.29 -37.69
CA ILE A 10 6.39 2.79 -36.71
C ILE A 10 6.79 4.23 -36.43
N LYS A 11 6.21 5.19 -37.17
CA LYS A 11 6.29 6.60 -36.81
C LYS A 11 5.50 6.76 -35.52
N VAL A 12 6.20 6.79 -34.39
CA VAL A 12 5.63 7.16 -33.10
C VAL A 12 5.15 8.61 -33.23
N LYS A 13 3.88 8.79 -33.59
CA LYS A 13 3.24 10.10 -33.62
C LYS A 13 2.93 10.46 -32.17
N TYR A 14 3.59 11.50 -31.66
CA TYR A 14 3.31 12.03 -30.34
C TYR A 14 1.96 12.73 -30.36
N ASP A 15 0.92 12.05 -29.88
CA ASP A 15 -0.40 12.66 -29.70
C ASP A 15 -0.43 13.45 -28.40
N LYS A 16 -0.25 14.77 -28.55
CA LYS A 16 -0.26 15.74 -27.45
C LYS A 16 -1.56 15.64 -26.63
N GLU A 17 -2.68 15.33 -27.26
CA GLU A 17 -3.99 15.16 -26.61
C GLU A 17 -4.02 13.95 -25.68
N ILE A 18 -3.51 12.80 -26.14
CA ILE A 18 -3.40 11.58 -25.31
C ILE A 18 -2.47 11.83 -24.13
N PHE A 19 -1.34 12.50 -24.37
CA PHE A 19 -0.42 12.85 -23.30
C PHE A 19 -1.07 13.76 -22.25
N GLN A 20 -1.78 14.81 -22.67
CA GLN A 20 -2.50 15.71 -21.76
C GLN A 20 -3.62 15.02 -21.00
N ALA A 21 -4.28 14.02 -21.58
CA ALA A 21 -5.32 13.24 -20.92
C ALA A 21 -4.77 12.30 -19.83
N ILE A 22 -3.61 11.67 -20.08
CA ILE A 22 -3.02 10.69 -19.14
C ILE A 22 -2.21 11.40 -18.03
N LEU A 23 -1.54 12.52 -18.36
CA LEU A 23 -0.68 13.27 -17.45
C LEU A 23 -1.28 13.54 -16.06
N PRO A 24 -2.50 14.10 -15.90
CA PRO A 24 -3.04 14.40 -14.58
C PRO A 24 -3.24 13.14 -13.73
N ASN A 25 -3.64 12.02 -14.33
CA ASN A 25 -3.78 10.76 -13.60
C ASN A 25 -2.42 10.18 -13.20
N THR A 26 -1.43 10.24 -14.11
CA THR A 26 -0.06 9.82 -13.80
C THR A 26 0.55 10.65 -12.67
N LEU A 27 0.35 11.98 -12.65
CA LEU A 27 0.83 12.85 -11.58
C LEU A 27 0.18 12.50 -10.23
N ARG A 28 -1.13 12.21 -10.21
CA ARG A 28 -1.83 11.74 -9.00
C ARG A 28 -1.28 10.40 -8.52
N THR A 29 -1.03 9.46 -9.42
CA THR A 29 -0.38 8.18 -9.08
C THR A 29 1.05 8.38 -8.57
N GLY A 30 1.82 9.29 -9.17
CA GLY A 30 3.17 9.63 -8.70
C GLY A 30 3.16 10.19 -7.27
N SER A 31 2.19 11.05 -6.96
CA SER A 31 1.98 11.56 -5.60
C SER A 31 1.67 10.44 -4.60
N LEU A 32 0.88 9.44 -4.99
CA LEU A 32 0.65 8.24 -4.15
C LEU A 32 1.92 7.42 -3.96
N SER A 33 2.70 7.19 -5.01
CA SER A 33 3.98 6.49 -4.93
C SER A 33 4.94 7.18 -3.97
N LEU A 34 5.02 8.51 -4.01
CA LEU A 34 5.82 9.31 -3.08
C LEU A 34 5.32 9.15 -1.64
N SER A 35 4.00 9.23 -1.44
CA SER A 35 3.38 9.02 -0.12
C SER A 35 3.71 7.64 0.44
N ASN A 36 3.61 6.61 -0.40
CA ASN A 36 3.94 5.23 -0.03
C ASN A 36 5.41 5.07 0.34
N TYR A 37 6.32 5.70 -0.42
CA TYR A 37 7.75 5.70 -0.10
C TYR A 37 8.04 6.35 1.26
N LEU A 38 7.43 7.52 1.54
CA LEU A 38 7.59 8.24 2.81
C LEU A 38 7.09 7.44 4.02
N ILE A 39 6.09 6.59 3.86
CA ILE A 39 5.56 5.76 4.94
C ILE A 39 6.29 4.42 5.09
N ILE A 40 6.67 3.78 3.99
CA ILE A 40 7.21 2.42 4.01
C ILE A 40 8.74 2.39 4.10
N ASN A 41 9.43 3.23 3.33
CA ASN A 41 10.88 3.11 3.14
C ASN A 41 11.66 4.23 3.84
N PHE A 42 11.14 5.45 3.82
CA PHE A 42 11.81 6.59 4.46
C PHE A 42 12.10 6.41 5.96
N PRO A 43 11.23 5.75 6.76
CA PRO A 43 11.54 5.49 8.17
C PRO A 43 12.79 4.64 8.39
N ILE A 44 13.18 3.79 7.43
CA ILE A 44 14.44 3.03 7.48
C ILE A 44 15.63 4.00 7.42
N ILE A 45 15.57 5.00 6.53
CA ILE A 45 16.61 6.03 6.42
C ILE A 45 16.70 6.84 7.73
N LEU A 46 15.55 7.26 8.27
CA LEU A 46 15.51 7.97 9.56
C LEU A 46 16.10 7.13 10.70
N SER A 47 15.83 5.82 10.71
CA SER A 47 16.40 4.92 11.72
C SER A 47 17.92 4.80 11.61
N SER A 48 18.47 4.88 10.39
CA SER A 48 19.92 4.87 10.18
C SER A 48 20.59 6.13 10.72
N TYR A 49 19.93 7.29 10.59
CA TYR A 49 20.47 8.57 11.02
C TYR A 49 20.32 8.81 12.53
N TYR A 50 19.14 8.51 13.10
CA TYR A 50 18.82 8.84 14.49
C TYR A 50 19.05 7.71 15.50
N LEU A 51 19.02 6.43 15.10
CA LEU A 51 19.09 5.29 16.03
C LEU A 51 20.44 4.59 15.95
N SER A 52 20.64 3.76 14.92
CA SER A 52 21.91 3.11 14.60
C SER A 52 21.79 2.33 13.29
N LEU A 53 22.94 2.02 12.67
CA LEU A 53 22.99 1.16 11.49
C LEU A 53 22.44 -0.25 11.78
N LYS A 54 22.66 -0.80 12.98
CA LYS A 54 22.14 -2.11 13.40
C LYS A 54 20.61 -2.12 13.43
N VAL A 55 20.00 -1.10 14.04
CA VAL A 55 18.52 -0.97 14.11
C VAL A 55 17.94 -0.75 12.72
N SER A 56 18.61 0.03 11.86
CA SER A 56 18.19 0.24 10.47
C SER A 56 18.22 -1.04 9.65
N GLY A 57 19.29 -1.84 9.75
CA GLY A 57 19.38 -3.15 9.11
C GLY A 57 18.26 -4.09 9.55
N GLN A 58 18.02 -4.18 10.86
CA GLN A 58 16.93 -4.97 11.45
C GLN A 58 15.55 -4.52 10.92
N PHE A 59 15.29 -3.21 10.97
CA PHE A 59 14.02 -2.66 10.56
C PHE A 59 13.78 -2.81 9.06
N GLY A 60 14.83 -2.60 8.24
CA GLY A 60 14.79 -2.84 6.80
C GLY A 60 14.47 -4.29 6.46
N PHE A 61 15.11 -5.26 7.12
CA PHE A 61 14.81 -6.68 6.93
C PHE A 61 13.36 -7.01 7.27
N ILE A 62 12.89 -6.59 8.45
CA ILE A 62 11.49 -6.79 8.88
C ILE A 62 10.53 -6.18 7.85
N ASN A 63 10.82 -4.97 7.37
CA ASN A 63 9.99 -4.30 6.38
C ASN A 63 9.91 -5.08 5.05
N GLN A 64 11.01 -5.73 4.63
CA GLN A 64 11.01 -6.58 3.44
C GLN A 64 10.16 -7.83 3.62
N ILE A 65 10.33 -8.56 4.73
CA ILE A 65 9.51 -9.74 5.03
C ILE A 65 8.02 -9.37 5.11
N VAL A 66 7.69 -8.29 5.82
CA VAL A 66 6.30 -7.81 5.91
C VAL A 66 5.75 -7.40 4.54
N THR A 67 6.58 -6.80 3.68
CA THR A 67 6.18 -6.46 2.30
C THR A 67 5.91 -7.71 1.48
N LEU A 68 6.74 -8.75 1.59
CA LEU A 68 6.51 -10.03 0.93
C LEU A 68 5.21 -10.70 1.41
N ILE A 69 4.98 -10.73 2.72
CA ILE A 69 3.74 -11.27 3.30
C ILE A 69 2.50 -10.55 2.73
N ILE A 70 2.52 -9.22 2.71
CA ILE A 70 1.40 -8.42 2.18
C ILE A 70 1.22 -8.66 0.68
N MET A 71 2.30 -8.73 -0.08
CA MET A 71 2.25 -8.99 -1.51
C MET A 71 1.60 -10.34 -1.83
N LEU A 72 1.98 -11.40 -1.10
CA LEU A 72 1.37 -12.73 -1.23
C LEU A 72 -0.09 -12.72 -0.80
N SER A 73 -0.40 -12.07 0.32
CA SER A 73 -1.78 -11.95 0.83
C SER A 73 -2.69 -11.21 -0.16
N ASN A 74 -2.16 -10.21 -0.87
CA ASN A 74 -2.88 -9.44 -1.89
C ASN A 74 -2.92 -10.12 -3.27
N SER A 75 -2.28 -11.28 -3.46
CA SER A 75 -2.20 -11.95 -4.76
C SER A 75 -3.58 -12.14 -5.39
N TYR A 76 -4.55 -12.63 -4.61
CA TYR A 76 -5.93 -12.80 -5.07
C TYR A 76 -6.54 -11.48 -5.56
N TYR A 77 -6.41 -10.39 -4.80
CA TYR A 77 -6.91 -9.08 -5.21
C TYR A 77 -6.27 -8.62 -6.53
N ASN A 78 -4.95 -8.75 -6.64
CA ASN A 78 -4.20 -8.29 -7.81
C ASN A 78 -4.55 -9.10 -9.07
N THR A 79 -4.73 -10.41 -8.97
CA THR A 79 -5.14 -11.27 -10.08
C THR A 79 -6.53 -10.90 -10.62
N TYR A 80 -7.48 -10.55 -9.73
CA TYR A 80 -8.85 -10.21 -10.11
C TYR A 80 -9.06 -8.72 -10.41
N LEU A 81 -8.02 -7.88 -10.31
CA LEU A 81 -8.13 -6.44 -10.59
C LEU A 81 -8.63 -6.16 -12.01
N SER A 82 -8.11 -6.88 -13.01
CA SER A 82 -8.59 -6.78 -14.40
C SER A 82 -10.06 -7.19 -14.53
N LYS A 83 -10.50 -8.18 -13.72
CA LYS A 83 -11.90 -8.61 -13.70
C LYS A 83 -12.80 -7.57 -13.04
N PHE A 84 -12.32 -6.80 -12.06
CA PHE A 84 -13.07 -5.66 -11.49
C PHE A 84 -13.40 -4.64 -12.57
N ASN A 85 -12.39 -4.23 -13.36
CA ASN A 85 -12.59 -3.29 -14.47
C ASN A 85 -13.59 -3.84 -15.49
N TYR A 86 -13.47 -5.12 -15.86
CA TYR A 86 -14.41 -5.77 -16.79
C TYR A 86 -15.85 -5.77 -16.27
N LEU A 87 -16.08 -6.19 -15.02
CA LEU A 87 -17.43 -6.27 -14.44
C LEU A 87 -18.06 -4.89 -14.29
N ARG A 88 -17.24 -3.87 -14.02
CA ARG A 88 -17.68 -2.47 -13.96
C ARG A 88 -18.14 -1.98 -15.34
N VAL A 89 -17.37 -2.22 -16.40
CA VAL A 89 -17.77 -1.85 -17.78
C VAL A 89 -19.02 -2.61 -18.24
N LYS A 90 -19.21 -3.85 -17.78
CA LYS A 90 -20.41 -4.66 -18.07
C LYS A 90 -21.60 -4.37 -17.15
N ASN A 91 -21.52 -3.37 -16.28
CA ASN A 91 -22.56 -2.99 -15.32
C ASN A 91 -23.04 -4.16 -14.42
N ARG A 92 -22.19 -5.18 -14.22
CA ARG A 92 -22.50 -6.33 -13.36
C ARG A 92 -22.12 -6.05 -11.92
N PHE A 93 -22.81 -5.08 -11.32
CA PHE A 93 -22.42 -4.50 -10.04
C PHE A 93 -22.45 -5.50 -8.87
N ASN A 94 -23.47 -6.35 -8.80
CA ASN A 94 -23.57 -7.35 -7.73
C ASN A 94 -22.39 -8.35 -7.76
N GLU A 95 -21.98 -8.78 -8.96
CA GLU A 95 -20.81 -9.66 -9.14
C GLU A 95 -19.51 -8.93 -8.74
N LEU A 96 -19.37 -7.66 -9.12
CA LEU A 96 -18.21 -6.82 -8.77
C LEU A 96 -18.03 -6.73 -7.26
N ILE A 97 -19.09 -6.40 -6.52
CA ILE A 97 -19.04 -6.25 -5.06
C ILE A 97 -18.80 -7.57 -4.35
N ASN A 98 -19.40 -8.67 -4.84
CA ASN A 98 -19.15 -9.99 -4.27
C ASN A 98 -17.68 -10.40 -4.44
N LEU A 99 -17.09 -10.16 -5.62
CA LEU A 99 -15.69 -10.47 -5.89
C LEU A 99 -14.74 -9.58 -5.07
N PHE A 100 -15.03 -8.27 -4.99
CA PHE A 100 -14.26 -7.33 -4.16
C PHE A 100 -14.30 -7.72 -2.68
N ARG A 101 -15.48 -8.04 -2.13
CA ARG A 101 -15.62 -8.50 -0.74
C ARG A 101 -14.80 -9.75 -0.47
N LYS A 102 -14.89 -10.75 -1.36
CA LYS A 102 -14.09 -11.98 -1.26
C LYS A 102 -12.59 -11.66 -1.26
N ALA A 103 -12.14 -10.77 -2.15
CA ALA A 103 -10.72 -10.39 -2.23
C ALA A 103 -10.20 -9.71 -0.96
N ILE A 104 -10.98 -8.78 -0.37
CA ILE A 104 -10.60 -8.12 0.89
C ILE A 104 -10.56 -9.11 2.05
N VAL A 105 -11.58 -9.97 2.19
CA VAL A 105 -11.63 -10.96 3.29
C VAL A 105 -10.46 -11.93 3.20
N THR A 106 -10.18 -12.45 2.01
CA THR A 106 -9.03 -13.32 1.77
C THR A 106 -7.72 -12.62 2.13
N SER A 107 -7.49 -11.39 1.63
CA SER A 107 -6.26 -10.65 1.95
C SER A 107 -6.09 -10.41 3.44
N CYS A 108 -7.14 -9.96 4.14
CA CYS A 108 -7.10 -9.74 5.58
C CYS A 108 -6.79 -11.02 6.36
N PHE A 109 -7.47 -12.12 6.02
CA PHE A 109 -7.25 -13.41 6.68
C PHE A 109 -5.81 -13.91 6.50
N PHE A 110 -5.32 -13.95 5.26
CA PHE A 110 -3.95 -14.38 4.97
C PHE A 110 -2.91 -13.47 5.63
N THR A 111 -3.14 -12.15 5.63
CA THR A 111 -2.22 -11.21 6.28
C THR A 111 -2.13 -11.48 7.78
N ILE A 112 -3.27 -11.64 8.48
CA ILE A 112 -3.30 -11.89 9.93
C ILE A 112 -2.61 -13.22 10.27
N VAL A 113 -2.92 -14.30 9.55
CA VAL A 113 -2.31 -15.61 9.77
C VAL A 113 -0.81 -15.56 9.55
N ALA A 114 -0.35 -14.99 8.43
CA ALA A 114 1.07 -14.88 8.12
C ALA A 114 1.82 -13.98 9.12
N PHE A 115 1.16 -12.95 9.65
CA PHE A 115 1.69 -12.11 10.71
C PHE A 115 1.89 -12.87 12.03
N ILE A 116 0.91 -13.66 12.45
CA ILE A 116 1.04 -14.51 13.64
C ILE A 116 2.18 -15.52 13.45
N LEU A 117 2.24 -16.18 12.28
CA LEU A 117 3.34 -17.10 11.96
C LEU A 117 4.70 -16.40 11.97
N PHE A 118 4.79 -15.17 11.46
CA PHE A 118 6.04 -14.42 11.47
C PHE A 118 6.50 -14.04 12.87
N LEU A 119 5.58 -13.76 13.81
CA LEU A 119 5.95 -13.50 15.20
C LEU A 119 6.50 -14.75 15.91
N VAL A 120 5.93 -15.92 15.62
CA VAL A 120 6.32 -17.17 16.29
C VAL A 120 7.56 -17.79 15.66
N LEU A 121 7.60 -17.83 14.32
CA LEU A 121 8.64 -18.53 13.56
C LEU A 121 9.73 -17.60 13.02
N GLY A 122 9.55 -16.27 13.09
CA GLY A 122 10.46 -15.33 12.44
C GLY A 122 11.88 -15.39 13.02
N ASN A 123 12.05 -15.57 14.32
CA ASN A 123 13.37 -15.78 14.92
C ASN A 123 14.00 -17.10 14.46
N LEU A 124 13.24 -18.20 14.39
CA LEU A 124 13.74 -19.48 13.87
C LEU A 124 14.22 -19.36 12.42
N VAL A 125 13.47 -18.63 11.59
CA VAL A 125 13.85 -18.38 10.19
C VAL A 125 15.11 -17.52 10.11
N LEU A 126 15.25 -16.51 10.96
CA LEU A 126 16.45 -15.67 11.04
C LEU A 126 17.69 -16.48 11.41
N ASP A 127 17.55 -17.40 12.38
CA ASP A 127 18.64 -18.27 12.81
C ASP A 127 19.08 -19.23 11.69
N ILE A 128 18.12 -19.80 10.94
CA ILE A 128 18.39 -20.65 9.77
C ILE A 128 19.11 -19.88 8.65
N LEU A 129 18.76 -18.61 8.45
CA LEU A 129 19.38 -17.74 7.46
C LEU A 129 20.78 -17.24 7.87
N GLY A 130 21.23 -17.57 9.09
CA GLY A 130 22.50 -17.09 9.63
C GLY A 130 22.53 -15.57 9.82
N ALA A 131 21.37 -14.95 10.08
CA ALA A 131 21.29 -13.51 10.28
C ALA A 131 21.84 -13.14 11.67
N ASP A 132 22.72 -12.14 11.75
CA ASP A 132 23.22 -11.55 13.01
C ASP A 132 22.16 -10.75 13.79
N TYR A 133 20.89 -10.88 13.41
CA TYR A 133 19.79 -10.03 13.80
C TYR A 133 18.61 -10.87 14.26
N HIS A 134 18.10 -10.58 15.45
CA HIS A 134 16.80 -11.07 15.89
C HIS A 134 15.69 -10.04 15.59
N LEU A 135 14.44 -10.49 15.63
CA LEU A 135 13.29 -9.59 15.60
C LEU A 135 13.35 -8.59 16.77
N PHE A 136 12.70 -7.44 16.59
CA PHE A 136 12.49 -6.52 17.70
C PHE A 136 11.66 -7.17 18.81
N SER A 137 11.66 -6.53 19.99
CA SER A 137 10.76 -6.92 21.06
C SER A 137 9.29 -6.90 20.61
N LEU A 138 8.44 -7.63 21.32
CA LEU A 138 7.05 -7.87 20.95
C LEU A 138 6.28 -6.57 20.67
N VAL A 139 6.50 -5.53 21.47
CA VAL A 139 5.75 -4.26 21.38
C VAL A 139 6.02 -3.51 20.05
N PRO A 140 7.29 -3.20 19.67
CA PRO A 140 7.58 -2.65 18.35
C PRO A 140 7.06 -3.50 17.19
N MET A 141 7.18 -4.83 17.27
CA MET A 141 6.69 -5.72 16.23
C MET A 141 5.18 -5.59 16.03
N ILE A 142 4.40 -5.61 17.12
CA ILE A 142 2.94 -5.43 17.05
C ILE A 142 2.58 -4.09 16.40
N ILE A 143 3.27 -3.01 16.77
CA ILE A 143 3.02 -1.69 16.16
C ILE A 143 3.33 -1.70 14.67
N ILE A 144 4.47 -2.30 14.28
CA ILE A 144 4.87 -2.43 12.87
C ILE A 144 3.80 -3.17 12.07
N MET A 145 3.38 -4.32 12.58
CA MET A 145 2.40 -5.17 11.92
C MET A 145 1.04 -4.50 11.86
N LEU A 146 0.61 -3.83 12.94
CA LEU A 146 -0.67 -3.13 12.97
C LEU A 146 -0.71 -1.97 11.97
N TYR A 147 0.30 -1.11 11.92
CA TYR A 147 0.30 -0.01 10.94
C TYR A 147 0.35 -0.55 9.52
N ARG A 148 1.16 -1.59 9.26
CA ARG A 148 1.28 -2.22 7.94
C ARG A 148 -0.03 -2.88 7.50
N PHE A 149 -0.73 -3.54 8.41
CA PHE A 149 -2.05 -4.13 8.16
C PHE A 149 -3.09 -3.05 7.80
N LEU A 150 -3.20 -2.01 8.61
CA LEU A 150 -4.15 -0.93 8.38
C LEU A 150 -3.83 -0.17 7.09
N TYR A 151 -2.54 0.11 6.85
CA TYR A 151 -2.06 0.75 5.62
C TYR A 151 -2.37 -0.09 4.38
N ASN A 152 -2.19 -1.42 4.45
CA ASN A 152 -2.58 -2.31 3.37
C ASN A 152 -4.10 -2.27 3.11
N ASN A 153 -4.89 -2.35 4.18
CA ASN A 153 -6.34 -2.37 4.07
C ASN A 153 -6.86 -1.10 3.38
N GLN A 154 -6.43 0.10 3.82
CA GLN A 154 -6.82 1.34 3.15
C GLN A 154 -6.41 1.36 1.66
N MET A 155 -5.24 0.84 1.31
CA MET A 155 -4.76 0.78 -0.07
C MET A 155 -5.64 -0.11 -0.96
N LEU A 156 -6.12 -1.24 -0.46
CA LEU A 156 -7.01 -2.12 -1.23
C LEU A 156 -8.36 -1.46 -1.50
N PHE A 157 -8.90 -0.70 -0.54
CA PHE A 157 -10.12 0.08 -0.74
C PHE A 157 -9.89 1.23 -1.73
N THR A 158 -8.83 2.03 -1.57
CA THR A 158 -8.59 3.14 -2.50
C THR A 158 -8.21 2.68 -3.91
N ASN A 159 -7.53 1.54 -4.06
CA ASN A 159 -7.29 0.92 -5.37
C ASN A 159 -8.59 0.52 -6.08
N PHE A 160 -9.65 0.20 -5.32
CA PHE A 160 -10.96 -0.05 -5.93
C PHE A 160 -11.55 1.23 -6.55
N LEU A 161 -11.32 2.41 -5.99
CA LEU A 161 -11.71 3.69 -6.62
C LEU A 161 -10.95 3.95 -7.91
N SER A 162 -9.68 3.55 -7.97
CA SER A 162 -8.86 3.69 -9.18
C SER A 162 -9.44 2.91 -10.37
N THR A 163 -10.27 1.87 -10.14
CA THR A 163 -11.03 1.20 -11.21
C THR A 163 -12.05 2.11 -11.92
N LYS A 164 -12.41 3.25 -11.30
CA LYS A 164 -13.21 4.33 -11.89
C LYS A 164 -12.36 5.43 -12.52
N ASN A 165 -11.03 5.27 -12.60
CA ASN A 165 -10.07 6.34 -12.92
C ASN A 165 -10.16 7.54 -11.96
N LEU A 166 -10.62 7.31 -10.72
CA LEU A 166 -10.73 8.34 -9.69
C LEU A 166 -9.64 8.13 -8.63
N ILE A 167 -8.82 9.16 -8.43
CA ILE A 167 -7.76 9.17 -7.41
C ILE A 167 -7.97 10.36 -6.46
N PRO A 168 -9.09 10.43 -5.72
CA PRO A 168 -9.37 11.55 -4.83
C PRO A 168 -8.41 11.63 -3.64
N HIS A 169 -7.80 10.50 -3.28
CA HIS A 169 -7.02 10.33 -2.05
C HIS A 169 -5.56 10.78 -2.11
N HIS A 170 -5.03 11.10 -3.30
CA HIS A 170 -3.62 11.46 -3.48
C HIS A 170 -3.16 12.61 -2.56
N LYS A 171 -3.95 13.68 -2.42
CA LYS A 171 -3.59 14.83 -1.57
C LYS A 171 -3.57 14.47 -0.10
N SER A 172 -4.60 13.76 0.37
CA SER A 172 -4.69 13.35 1.76
C SER A 172 -3.57 12.39 2.15
N PHE A 173 -3.22 11.45 1.27
CA PHE A 173 -2.14 10.50 1.51
C PHE A 173 -0.79 11.22 1.57
N LEU A 174 -0.54 12.14 0.64
CA LEU A 174 0.72 12.90 0.61
C LEU A 174 0.86 13.81 1.83
N LEU A 175 -0.22 14.53 2.20
CA LEU A 175 -0.21 15.40 3.35
C LEU A 175 0.04 14.60 4.64
N SER A 176 -0.70 13.50 4.87
CA SER A 176 -0.49 12.66 6.04
C SER A 176 0.91 12.05 6.06
N ALA A 177 1.48 11.67 4.91
CA ALA A 177 2.84 11.16 4.83
C ALA A 177 3.89 12.20 5.21
N ILE A 178 3.76 13.43 4.70
CA ILE A 178 4.65 14.55 5.05
C ILE A 178 4.54 14.88 6.55
N VAL A 179 3.31 15.00 7.07
CA VAL A 179 3.07 15.24 8.50
C VAL A 179 3.67 14.12 9.35
N THR A 180 3.56 12.86 8.89
CA THR A 180 4.17 11.71 9.59
C THR A 180 5.67 11.85 9.70
N VAL A 181 6.35 12.19 8.60
CA VAL A 181 7.80 12.39 8.60
C VAL A 181 8.22 13.56 9.48
N ILE A 182 7.51 14.69 9.42
CA ILE A 182 7.80 15.86 10.26
C ILE A 182 7.68 15.49 11.75
N VAL A 183 6.60 14.80 12.13
CA VAL A 183 6.39 14.36 13.51
C VAL A 183 7.46 13.36 13.94
N GLN A 184 7.85 12.40 13.09
CA GLN A 184 8.96 11.48 13.38
C GLN A 184 10.26 12.24 13.66
N VAL A 185 10.63 13.22 12.82
CA VAL A 185 11.85 14.01 12.99
C VAL A 185 11.81 14.81 14.29
N ILE A 186 10.69 15.49 14.59
CA ILE A 186 10.52 16.25 15.84
C ILE A 186 10.66 15.32 17.04
N LEU A 187 9.95 14.19 17.07
CA LEU A 187 10.01 13.25 18.20
C LEU A 187 11.41 12.67 18.37
N LEU A 188 12.11 12.33 17.29
CA LEU A 188 13.47 11.78 17.36
C LEU A 188 14.53 12.82 17.75
N GLN A 189 14.30 14.10 17.46
CA GLN A 189 15.22 15.19 17.80
C GLN A 189 15.02 15.68 19.24
N PHE A 190 13.78 15.76 19.73
CA PHE A 190 13.47 16.33 21.05
C PHE A 190 13.23 15.29 22.15
N LEU A 191 12.87 14.05 21.80
CA LEU A 191 12.78 12.93 22.75
C LEU A 191 13.97 11.99 22.55
N ASN A 192 14.15 11.07 23.49
CA ASN A 192 15.20 10.06 23.40
C ASN A 192 15.08 9.26 22.09
N SER A 193 16.21 8.99 21.44
CA SER A 193 16.30 8.18 20.22
C SER A 193 15.91 6.72 20.48
N LYS A 194 14.61 6.45 20.50
CA LYS A 194 14.03 5.12 20.67
C LYS A 194 13.20 4.75 19.44
N LEU A 195 13.25 3.48 19.06
CA LEU A 195 12.50 2.93 17.92
C LEU A 195 11.00 3.25 18.01
N ILE A 196 10.43 3.31 19.21
CA ILE A 196 9.02 3.60 19.44
C ILE A 196 8.59 4.95 18.83
N TRP A 197 9.43 5.98 18.96
CA TRP A 197 9.14 7.33 18.47
C TRP A 197 9.25 7.45 16.95
N LEU A 198 9.96 6.51 16.32
CA LEU A 198 9.98 6.37 14.87
C LEU A 198 8.70 5.70 14.37
N ILE A 199 8.25 4.60 14.99
CA ILE A 199 7.17 3.78 14.45
C ILE A 199 5.77 4.25 14.86
N LEU A 200 5.62 4.87 16.02
CA LEU A 200 4.31 5.29 16.55
C LEU A 200 3.60 6.33 15.66
N PRO A 201 4.29 7.36 15.10
CA PRO A 201 3.67 8.30 14.17
C PRO A 201 3.11 7.62 12.90
N LEU A 202 3.77 6.56 12.40
CA LEU A 202 3.30 5.80 11.23
C LEU A 202 1.90 5.22 11.45
N LEU A 203 1.63 4.77 12.67
CA LEU A 203 0.33 4.26 13.06
C LEU A 203 -0.67 5.40 13.32
N LEU A 204 -0.34 6.32 14.23
CA LEU A 204 -1.30 7.28 14.76
C LEU A 204 -1.80 8.28 13.72
N ILE A 205 -0.91 8.81 12.88
CA ILE A 205 -1.28 9.86 11.91
C ILE A 205 -2.11 9.27 10.76
N GLN A 206 -1.77 8.06 10.31
CA GLN A 206 -2.58 7.36 9.32
C GLN A 206 -3.93 6.91 9.90
N LEU A 207 -3.95 6.49 11.17
CA LEU A 207 -5.18 6.13 11.86
C LEU A 207 -6.10 7.33 12.09
N ALA A 208 -5.56 8.53 12.30
CA ALA A 208 -6.36 9.73 12.53
C ALA A 208 -7.30 10.06 11.35
N PHE A 209 -6.88 9.76 10.11
CA PHE A 209 -7.68 10.10 8.93
C PHE A 209 -7.76 8.96 7.92
N ASN A 210 -6.65 8.62 7.26
CA ASN A 210 -6.70 7.81 6.05
C ASN A 210 -7.26 6.40 6.27
N ASN A 211 -6.90 5.75 7.38
CA ASN A 211 -7.22 4.34 7.61
C ASN A 211 -8.73 4.05 7.68
N TRP A 212 -9.55 5.00 8.15
CA TRP A 212 -11.00 4.79 8.29
C TRP A 212 -11.80 5.63 7.28
N TYR A 213 -11.37 6.86 7.01
CA TYR A 213 -12.10 7.79 6.15
C TYR A 213 -12.29 7.22 4.75
N TRP A 214 -11.23 6.69 4.15
CA TRP A 214 -11.28 6.16 2.78
C TRP A 214 -12.08 4.87 2.69
N ILE A 215 -11.99 4.00 3.69
CA ILE A 215 -12.82 2.79 3.76
C ILE A 215 -14.30 3.18 3.76
N VAL A 216 -14.69 4.11 4.62
CA VAL A 216 -16.08 4.61 4.69
C VAL A 216 -16.50 5.29 3.39
N TYR A 217 -15.61 6.08 2.79
CA TYR A 217 -15.85 6.74 1.50
C TYR A 217 -16.15 5.71 0.41
N VAL A 218 -15.33 4.66 0.28
CA VAL A 218 -15.54 3.60 -0.71
C VAL A 218 -16.83 2.82 -0.46
N ILE A 219 -17.17 2.55 0.81
CA ILE A 219 -18.43 1.89 1.14
C ILE A 219 -19.63 2.77 0.75
N LYS A 220 -19.56 4.08 0.95
CA LYS A 220 -20.60 5.03 0.51
C LYS A 220 -20.69 5.10 -1.01
N ASP A 221 -19.55 5.16 -1.69
CA ASP A 221 -19.44 5.14 -3.15
C ASP A 221 -20.09 3.87 -3.75
N ILE A 222 -19.79 2.69 -3.17
CA ILE A 222 -20.43 1.42 -3.53
C ILE A 222 -21.96 1.45 -3.33
N LYS A 223 -22.44 2.07 -2.24
CA LYS A 223 -23.88 2.20 -1.98
C LYS A 223 -24.57 3.12 -3.00
N ASN A 224 -23.90 4.18 -3.42
CA ASN A 224 -24.43 5.12 -4.41
C ASN A 224 -24.48 4.50 -5.81
N ASP A 225 -23.39 3.85 -6.24
CA ASP A 225 -23.36 3.09 -7.50
C ASP A 225 -24.53 2.11 -7.57
N ARG A 226 -24.79 1.37 -6.47
CA ARG A 226 -25.88 0.40 -6.42
C ARG A 226 -27.25 1.01 -6.71
N LYS A 227 -27.51 2.23 -6.23
CA LYS A 227 -28.78 2.93 -6.45
C LYS A 227 -28.93 3.38 -7.89
N GLU A 228 -27.87 3.93 -8.47
CA GLU A 228 -27.86 4.37 -9.88
C GLU A 228 -28.07 3.19 -10.84
N PHE A 229 -27.48 2.03 -10.55
CA PHE A 229 -27.67 0.81 -11.36
C PHE A 229 -29.02 0.11 -11.15
N GLN A 230 -29.76 0.40 -10.08
CA GLN A 230 -31.12 -0.11 -9.88
C GLN A 230 -32.19 0.82 -10.47
N ALA A 231 -31.83 2.07 -10.75
CA ALA A 231 -32.72 3.07 -11.34
C ALA A 231 -32.69 3.09 -12.88
N ASN A 232 -31.68 2.45 -13.49
CA ASN A 232 -31.52 2.25 -14.93
C ASN A 232 -31.85 0.80 -15.31
#